data_AF-A0A183DHT1-F1
#
_entry.id   AF-A0A183DHT1-F1
#
_cell.length_a   1.000
_cell.length_b   1.000
_cell.length_c   1.000
_cell.angle_alpha   90.00
_cell.angle_beta   90.00
_cell.angle_gamma   90.00
#
_symmetry.space_group_name_H-M   'P 1'
#
loop_
_entity.id
_entity.type
_entity.pdbx_description
1 polymer ?
#
loop_
_entity_poly.entity_id
_entity_poly.type
_entity_poly.pdbx_seq_one_letter_code
_entity_poly.pdbx_strand_id
1 'polypeptide(L)' 'MRSLVLLGILMVPLLVLGMFGNLHLIYATWKFKQLQHRNGILVAIIASLDFVGFLIIN' A
#
# COMPACT_ATOMS: atom_id res chain seq x y z
N MET A 1 5.68 5.33 28.44
CA MET A 1 4.51 6.01 27.83
C MET A 1 4.86 6.85 26.61
N ARG A 2 5.83 7.79 26.67
CA ARG A 2 6.25 8.60 25.50
C ARG A 2 6.62 7.81 24.24
N SER A 3 7.36 6.71 24.37
CA SER A 3 7.73 5.86 23.21
C SER A 3 6.51 5.25 22.50
N LEU A 4 5.51 4.77 23.24
CA LEU A 4 4.26 4.24 22.68
C LEU A 4 3.44 5.33 21.96
N VAL A 5 3.42 6.54 22.50
CA VAL A 5 2.75 7.69 21.85
C VAL A 5 3.46 8.05 20.54
N LEU A 6 4.79 8.08 20.53
CA LEU A 6 5.56 8.34 19.31
C LEU A 6 5.36 7.24 18.26
N LEU A 7 5.32 5.98 18.68
CA LEU A 7 5.01 4.86 17.79
C LEU A 7 3.60 5.01 17.21
N GLY A 8 2.59 5.32 18.02
CA GLY A 8 1.22 5.55 17.53
C GLY A 8 1.14 6.69 16.52
N ILE A 9 1.81 7.81 16.79
CA ILE A 9 1.86 8.97 15.89
C ILE A 9 2.56 8.64 14.57
N LEU A 10 3.56 7.77 14.56
CA LEU A 10 4.26 7.35 13.33
C LEU A 10 3.50 6.27 12.56
N MET A 11 2.80 5.36 13.26
CA MET A 11 2.07 4.25 12.64
C MET A 11 0.85 4.73 11.86
N VAL A 12 0.10 5.73 12.37
CA VAL A 12 -1.08 6.28 11.69
C VAL A 12 -0.77 6.83 10.28
N PRO A 13 0.19 7.75 10.08
CA PRO A 13 0.54 8.23 8.75
C PRO A 13 1.17 7.14 7.88
N LEU A 14 1.91 6.19 8.47
CA LEU A 14 2.44 5.04 7.73
C LEU A 14 1.31 4.17 7.15
N LEU A 15 0.26 3.92 7.94
CA LEU A 15 -0.94 3.19 7.52
C LEU A 15 -1.68 3.92 6.40
N VAL A 16 -1.90 5.22 6.56
CA VAL A 16 -2.59 6.04 5.54
C VAL A 16 -1.81 6.09 4.23
N LEU A 17 -0.49 6.32 4.31
CA LEU A 17 0.37 6.35 3.13
C LEU A 17 0.48 4.97 2.46
N GLY A 18 0.56 3.90 3.25
CA GLY A 18 0.57 2.52 2.75
C GLY A 18 -0.71 2.19 1.99
N MET A 19 -1.88 2.41 2.61
CA MET A 19 -3.17 2.17 1.95
C MET A 19 -3.35 2.99 0.68
N PHE A 20 -3.08 4.30 0.74
CA PHE A 20 -3.25 5.20 -0.40
C PHE A 20 -2.24 4.91 -1.52
N GLY A 21 -0.98 4.62 -1.16
CA GLY A 21 0.08 4.27 -2.10
C GLY A 21 -0.21 2.98 -2.86
N ASN A 22 -0.64 1.94 -2.16
CA ASN A 22 -0.98 0.65 -2.77
C ASN A 22 -2.20 0.75 -3.70
N LEU A 23 -3.26 1.43 -3.28
CA LEU A 23 -4.42 1.71 -4.14
C LEU A 23 -4.02 2.46 -5.41
N HIS A 24 -3.16 3.47 -5.27
CA HIS A 24 -2.68 4.25 -6.41
C HIS A 24 -1.83 3.40 -7.36
N LEU A 25 -0.99 2.51 -6.83
CA LEU A 25 -0.16 1.59 -7.62
C LEU A 25 -1.01 0.61 -8.44
N ILE A 26 -2.05 0.05 -7.82
CA ILE A 26 -3.02 -0.84 -8.48
C ILE A 26 -3.74 -0.07 -9.60
N TYR A 27 -4.25 1.13 -9.29
CA TYR A 27 -4.94 1.98 -10.26
C TYR A 27 -4.02 2.40 -11.43
N ALA A 28 -2.78 2.78 -11.14
CA ALA A 28 -1.81 3.17 -12.17
C ALA A 28 -1.48 1.99 -13.09
N THR A 29 -1.28 0.79 -12.53
CA THR A 29 -1.04 -0.42 -13.32
C THR A 29 -2.26 -0.80 -14.16
N TRP A 30 -3.47 -0.56 -13.66
CA TRP A 30 -4.71 -0.76 -14.43
C TRP A 30 -4.87 0.26 -15.57
N LYS A 31 -4.61 1.54 -15.29
CA LYS A 31 -4.84 2.65 -16.23
C LYS A 31 -3.81 2.70 -17.35
N PHE A 32 -2.54 2.48 -17.03
CA PHE A 32 -1.45 2.65 -17.99
C PHE A 32 -1.01 1.30 -18.55
N LYS A 33 -1.39 1.02 -19.80
CA LYS A 33 -1.01 -0.23 -20.50
C LYS A 33 0.51 -0.47 -20.56
N GLN A 34 1.32 0.58 -20.50
CA GLN A 34 2.80 0.47 -20.44
C GLN A 34 3.30 -0.20 -19.15
N LEU A 35 2.56 -0.07 -18.05
CA LEU A 35 2.87 -0.74 -16.79
C LEU A 35 2.34 -2.19 -16.76
N GLN A 36 1.52 -2.64 -17.71
CA GLN A 36 0.97 -4.00 -17.76
C GLN A 36 1.94 -5.05 -18.33
N HIS A 37 3.25 -4.84 -18.20
CA HIS A 37 4.25 -5.86 -18.50
C HIS A 37 4.42 -6.82 -17.30
N ARG A 38 5.15 -7.93 -17.47
CA ARG A 38 5.27 -8.97 -16.43
C ARG A 38 5.64 -8.44 -15.04
N ASN A 39 6.61 -7.52 -14.94
CA ASN A 39 7.02 -7.00 -13.63
C ASN A 39 6.00 -6.01 -13.08
N GLY A 40 5.36 -5.18 -13.90
CA GLY A 40 4.33 -4.27 -13.40
C GLY A 40 3.08 -5.00 -12.92
N ILE A 41 2.71 -6.13 -13.55
CA ILE A 41 1.65 -7.01 -13.03
C ILE A 41 2.05 -7.62 -11.68
N LEU A 42 3.30 -8.10 -11.53
CA LEU A 42 3.79 -8.58 -10.24
C LEU A 42 3.71 -7.50 -9.16
N VAL A 43 4.09 -6.27 -9.49
CA VAL A 43 4.00 -5.11 -8.60
C VAL A 43 2.56 -4.81 -8.20
N ALA A 44 1.60 -4.90 -9.12
CA ALA A 44 0.18 -4.74 -8.79
C ALA A 44 -0.35 -5.87 -7.89
N ILE A 45 0.11 -7.11 -8.08
CA ILE A 45 -0.25 -8.24 -7.20
C ILE A 45 0.31 -8.01 -5.78
N ILE A 46 1.56 -7.57 -5.66
CA ILE A 46 2.16 -7.24 -4.37
C ILE A 46 1.39 -6.10 -3.69
N ALA A 47 1.07 -5.03 -4.40
CA ALA A 47 0.28 -3.93 -3.87
C ALA A 47 -1.15 -4.35 -3.46
N SER A 48 -1.74 -5.30 -4.20
CA SER A 48 -3.06 -5.87 -3.86
C SER A 48 -2.99 -6.69 -2.58
N LEU A 49 -1.95 -7.51 -2.43
CA LEU A 49 -1.71 -8.29 -1.20
C LEU A 49 -1.43 -7.38 0.00
N ASP A 50 -0.63 -6.33 -0.19
CA ASP A 50 -0.30 -5.37 0.86
C ASP A 50 -1.55 -4.59 1.29
N PHE A 51 -2.41 -4.18 0.34
CA PHE A 51 -3.69 -3.54 0.64
C PHE A 51 -4.64 -4.45 1.43
N VAL A 52 -4.75 -5.73 1.04
CA VAL A 52 -5.55 -6.72 1.78
C VAL A 52 -4.95 -6.98 3.17
N GLY A 53 -3.61 -7.03 3.28
CA GLY A 53 -2.92 -7.14 4.56
C GLY A 53 -3.25 -5.99 5.51
N PHE A 54 -3.23 -4.76 5.01
CA PHE A 54 -3.64 -3.58 5.78
C PHE A 54 -5.13 -3.62 6.19
N LEU A 55 -6.01 -4.18 5.37
CA LEU A 55 -7.43 -4.32 5.68
C LEU A 55 -7.74 -5.42 6.72
N ILE A 56 -6.99 -6.52 6.71
CA ILE A 56 -7.22 -7.66 7.61
C ILE A 56 -6.57 -7.44 8.99
N ILE A 57 -5.44 -6.74 9.03
CA ILE A 57 -4.65 -6.52 10.26
C ILE A 57 -5.18 -5.32 11.08
N ASN A 58 -5.92 -4.40 10.45
CA ASN A 58 -6.57 -3.26 11.12
C ASN A 58 -8.02 -3.58 11.47
#